data_AF-A0A967JF44-F1
#
_entry.id   AF-A0A967JF44-F1
#
_cell.length_a   1.000
_cell.length_b   1.000
_cell.length_c   1.000
_cell.angle_alpha   90.00
_cell.angle_beta   90.00
_cell.angle_gamma   90.00
#
_symmetry.space_group_name_H-M   'P 1'
#
loop_
_entity.id
_entity.type
_entity.pdbx_description
1 polymer ?
#
loop_
_entity_poly.entity_id
_entity_poly.type
_entity_poly.pdbx_seq_one_letter_code
_entity_poly.pdbx_strand_id
1 'polypeptide(L)'
;MQWGGIMLITNGGQALLALVVMFVYSVPLALVVVAMVPVILLTIKWFQSRLEVAYLTVRERVGRMLAVLAEVVVGSPVIRAYGIEDRIRNRLGDAIEQHRSSGVRAGALSSSFSGAGELLSALVVAAVLVAGTVLAVGGSVSVGTVVAFLFLVQLFVQPVQMLGEAINEAQTAVAGWRRVLDVLDIAPDVADPGPSGVDLPAVAVGATFEGVGFRYPRPGETAREASGTPALLDI
;
A
#
# COMPACT_ATOMS: atom_id res chain seq x y z
N MET A 1 0.42 -5.91 14.84
CA MET A 1 1.34 -6.81 14.12
C MET A 1 1.15 -8.31 14.41
N GLN A 2 0.20 -8.74 15.27
CA GLN A 2 0.09 -10.18 15.63
C GLN A 2 -0.67 -11.09 14.64
N TRP A 3 -1.48 -10.56 13.71
CA TRP A 3 -2.36 -11.40 12.88
C TRP A 3 -1.78 -11.82 11.52
N GLY A 4 -1.00 -10.96 10.84
CA GLY A 4 -0.53 -11.25 9.46
C GLY A 4 0.46 -12.42 9.35
N GLY A 5 1.43 -12.51 10.27
CA GLY A 5 2.45 -13.58 10.24
C GLY A 5 1.88 -14.98 10.50
N ILE A 6 0.94 -15.09 11.45
CA ILE A 6 0.25 -16.36 11.75
C ILE A 6 -0.64 -16.77 10.57
N MET A 7 -1.39 -15.82 9.99
CA MET A 7 -2.19 -16.08 8.80
C MET A 7 -1.35 -16.57 7.64
N LEU A 8 -0.15 -16.02 7.41
CA LEU A 8 0.76 -16.45 6.37
C LEU A 8 1.21 -17.91 6.54
N ILE A 9 1.60 -18.28 7.75
CA ILE A 9 2.02 -19.65 8.06
C ILE A 9 0.84 -20.62 7.91
N THR A 10 -0.32 -20.27 8.46
CA THR A 10 -1.52 -21.11 8.38
C THR A 10 -2.02 -21.25 6.94
N ASN A 11 -2.15 -20.16 6.19
CA ASN A 11 -2.59 -20.18 4.79
C ASN A 11 -1.56 -20.90 3.90
N GLY A 12 -0.27 -20.63 4.09
CA GLY A 12 0.80 -21.33 3.38
C GLY A 12 0.77 -22.83 3.65
N GLY A 13 0.63 -23.22 4.92
CA GLY A 13 0.48 -24.62 5.32
C GLY A 13 -0.79 -25.28 4.76
N GLN A 14 -1.92 -24.56 4.78
CA GLN A 14 -3.18 -25.03 4.20
C GLN A 14 -3.08 -25.22 2.69
N ALA A 15 -2.50 -24.26 1.96
CA ALA A 15 -2.28 -24.37 0.52
C ALA A 15 -1.36 -25.55 0.19
N LEU A 16 -0.27 -25.72 0.94
CA LEU A 16 0.67 -26.83 0.73
C LEU A 16 0.03 -28.18 1.03
N LEU A 17 -0.72 -28.30 2.14
CA LEU A 17 -1.47 -29.51 2.47
C LEU A 17 -2.50 -29.84 1.39
N ALA A 18 -3.31 -28.86 0.98
CA ALA A 18 -4.32 -29.05 -0.06
C ALA A 18 -3.68 -29.50 -1.38
N LEU A 19 -2.55 -28.89 -1.76
CA LEU A 19 -1.79 -29.27 -2.95
C LEU A 19 -1.31 -30.73 -2.87
N VAL A 20 -0.70 -31.13 -1.75
CA VAL A 20 -0.24 -32.51 -1.55
C VAL A 20 -1.41 -33.49 -1.64
N VAL A 21 -2.53 -33.20 -0.96
CA VAL A 21 -3.72 -34.05 -1.00
C VAL A 21 -4.29 -34.16 -2.42
N MET A 22 -4.33 -33.05 -3.19
CA MET A 22 -4.77 -33.08 -4.59
C MET A 22 -3.91 -34.02 -5.44
N PHE A 23 -2.57 -33.94 -5.34
CA PHE A 23 -1.67 -34.81 -6.09
C PHE A 23 -1.79 -36.28 -5.68
N VAL A 24 -2.04 -36.57 -4.40
CA VAL A 24 -2.28 -37.94 -3.91
C VAL A 24 -3.60 -38.50 -4.46
N TYR A 25 -4.65 -37.68 -4.56
CA TYR A 25 -5.95 -38.13 -5.05
C TYR A 25 -6.00 -38.28 -6.58
N SER A 26 -5.46 -37.31 -7.32
CA SER A 26 -5.46 -37.33 -8.78
C SER A 26 -4.50 -36.29 -9.37
N VAL A 27 -3.41 -36.77 -9.97
CA VAL A 27 -2.45 -35.91 -10.68
C VAL A 27 -3.11 -35.13 -11.84
N PRO A 28 -3.96 -35.73 -12.71
CA PRO A 28 -4.60 -34.98 -13.79
C PRO A 28 -5.47 -33.81 -13.31
N LEU A 29 -6.28 -34.01 -12.27
CA LEU A 29 -7.12 -32.95 -11.71
C LEU A 29 -6.30 -31.88 -10.98
N ALA A 30 -5.26 -32.29 -10.26
CA ALA A 30 -4.34 -31.37 -9.59
C ALA A 30 -3.69 -30.42 -10.60
N LEU A 31 -3.25 -30.92 -11.77
CA LEU A 31 -2.66 -30.10 -12.83
C LEU A 31 -3.65 -29.07 -13.39
N VAL A 32 -4.93 -29.41 -13.52
CA VAL A 32 -5.97 -28.44 -13.94
C VAL A 32 -6.07 -27.27 -12.95
N VAL A 33 -6.08 -27.56 -11.65
CA VAL A 33 -6.13 -26.53 -10.60
C VAL A 33 -4.85 -25.70 -10.58
N VAL A 34 -3.68 -26.34 -10.64
CA VAL A 34 -2.37 -25.66 -10.65
C VAL A 34 -2.22 -24.77 -11.89
N ALA A 35 -2.72 -25.21 -13.05
CA ALA A 35 -2.73 -24.40 -14.27
C ALA A 35 -3.56 -23.11 -14.16
N MET A 36 -4.55 -23.07 -13.26
CA MET A 36 -5.34 -21.86 -13.00
C MET A 36 -4.67 -20.88 -12.03
N VAL A 37 -3.70 -21.32 -11.23
CA VAL A 37 -2.94 -20.46 -10.30
C VAL A 37 -2.31 -19.24 -10.98
N PRO A 38 -1.56 -19.35 -12.10
CA PRO A 38 -0.99 -18.18 -12.76
C PRO A 38 -2.06 -17.20 -13.25
N VAL A 39 -3.23 -17.70 -13.68
CA VAL A 39 -4.37 -16.87 -14.09
C VAL A 39 -4.93 -16.09 -12.89
N ILE A 40 -5.06 -16.75 -11.74
CA ILE A 40 -5.46 -16.13 -10.46
C ILE A 40 -4.49 -15.03 -10.04
N LEU A 41 -3.19 -15.34 -9.99
CA LEU A 41 -2.18 -14.39 -9.56
C LEU A 41 -2.08 -13.18 -10.51
N LEU A 42 -2.18 -13.41 -11.82
CA LEU A 42 -2.14 -12.33 -12.81
C LEU A 42 -3.37 -11.42 -12.70
N THR A 43 -4.56 -12.00 -12.51
CA THR A 43 -5.80 -11.25 -12.32
C THR A 43 -5.73 -10.40 -11.06
N ILE A 44 -5.29 -10.99 -9.94
CA ILE A 44 -5.09 -10.26 -8.68
C ILE A 44 -4.12 -9.10 -8.88
N LYS A 45 -2.94 -9.35 -9.45
CA LYS A 45 -1.92 -8.31 -9.66
C LYS A 45 -2.45 -7.16 -10.52
N TRP A 46 -3.18 -7.47 -11.58
CA TRP A 46 -3.77 -6.46 -12.46
C TRP A 46 -4.80 -5.59 -11.74
N PHE A 47 -5.70 -6.20 -10.97
CA PHE A 47 -6.70 -5.46 -10.21
C PHE A 47 -6.08 -4.66 -9.06
N GLN A 48 -5.15 -5.24 -8.31
CA GLN A 48 -4.47 -4.56 -7.20
C GLN A 48 -3.79 -3.27 -7.65
N SER A 49 -3.03 -3.30 -8.75
CA SER A 49 -2.38 -2.10 -9.28
C SER A 49 -3.39 -1.00 -9.65
N ARG A 50 -4.54 -1.38 -10.23
CA ARG A 50 -5.61 -0.42 -10.56
C ARG A 50 -6.27 0.15 -9.31
N LEU A 51 -6.48 -0.71 -8.31
CA LEU A 51 -7.14 -0.36 -7.06
C LEU A 51 -6.27 0.59 -6.24
N GLU A 52 -4.97 0.33 -6.17
CA GLU A 52 -3.99 1.19 -5.51
C GLU A 52 -4.02 2.61 -6.09
N VAL A 53 -3.94 2.75 -7.43
CA VAL A 53 -4.01 4.06 -8.10
C VAL A 53 -5.33 4.78 -7.83
N ALA A 54 -6.45 4.04 -7.84
CA ALA A 54 -7.76 4.62 -7.56
C ALA A 54 -7.85 5.14 -6.12
N TYR A 55 -7.38 4.37 -5.14
CA TYR A 55 -7.38 4.78 -3.73
C TYR A 55 -6.37 5.88 -3.42
N LEU A 56 -5.22 5.93 -4.11
CA LEU A 56 -4.31 7.08 -4.05
C LEU A 56 -5.02 8.36 -4.51
N THR A 57 -5.76 8.28 -5.63
CA THR A 57 -6.56 9.42 -6.11
C THR A 57 -7.60 9.87 -5.07
N VAL A 58 -8.31 8.93 -4.44
CA VAL A 58 -9.27 9.25 -3.36
C VAL A 58 -8.56 9.97 -2.19
N ARG A 59 -7.37 9.51 -1.82
CA ARG A 59 -6.56 10.06 -0.73
C ARG A 59 -6.05 11.47 -1.03
N GLU A 60 -5.65 11.74 -2.27
CA GLU A 60 -5.29 13.10 -2.72
C GLU A 60 -6.51 14.04 -2.71
N ARG A 61 -7.67 13.56 -3.17
CA ARG A 61 -8.89 14.35 -3.30
C ARG A 61 -9.47 14.72 -1.93
N VAL A 62 -9.42 13.80 -0.96
CA VAL A 62 -9.81 14.11 0.43
C VAL A 62 -8.85 15.11 1.06
N GLY A 63 -7.54 15.01 0.79
CA GLY A 63 -6.56 16.00 1.26
C GLY A 63 -6.85 17.41 0.75
N ARG A 64 -7.17 17.55 -0.55
CA ARG A 64 -7.59 18.85 -1.12
C ARG A 64 -8.90 19.37 -0.56
N MET A 65 -9.90 18.50 -0.39
CA MET A 65 -11.18 18.88 0.22
C MET A 65 -10.97 19.43 1.64
N LEU A 66 -10.16 18.74 2.46
CA LEU A 66 -9.83 19.17 3.82
C LEU A 66 -9.04 20.49 3.82
N ALA A 67 -8.12 20.70 2.87
CA ALA A 67 -7.40 21.96 2.74
C ALA A 67 -8.33 23.14 2.42
N VAL A 68 -9.27 22.96 1.48
CA VAL A 68 -10.28 23.98 1.16
C VAL A 68 -11.17 24.24 2.37
N LEU A 69 -11.62 23.19 3.07
CA LEU A 69 -12.40 23.35 4.30
C LEU A 69 -11.65 24.17 5.36
N ALA A 70 -10.37 23.89 5.58
CA ALA A 70 -9.54 24.64 6.51
C ALA A 70 -9.42 26.12 6.11
N GLU A 71 -9.23 26.42 4.82
CA GLU A 71 -9.21 27.79 4.28
C GLU A 71 -10.53 28.52 4.57
N VAL A 72 -11.67 27.85 4.43
CA VAL A 72 -12.99 28.42 4.74
C VAL A 72 -13.17 28.70 6.23
N VAL A 73 -12.76 27.77 7.09
CA VAL A 73 -12.91 27.91 8.55
C VAL A 73 -12.05 29.06 9.06
N VAL A 74 -10.78 29.12 8.66
CA VAL A 74 -9.84 30.17 9.09
C VAL A 74 -10.18 31.51 8.44
N GLY A 75 -10.59 31.49 7.17
CA GLY A 75 -10.89 32.69 6.38
C GLY A 75 -12.30 33.26 6.56
N SER A 76 -13.16 32.66 7.38
CA SER A 76 -14.58 33.04 7.53
C SER A 76 -14.82 34.55 7.73
N PRO A 77 -14.06 35.29 8.59
CA PRO A 77 -14.23 36.74 8.73
C PRO A 77 -13.92 37.50 7.44
N VAL A 78 -12.87 37.11 6.71
CA VAL A 78 -12.45 37.73 5.45
C VAL A 78 -13.48 37.44 4.35
N ILE A 79 -13.94 36.18 4.25
CA ILE A 79 -14.96 35.77 3.28
C ILE A 79 -16.23 36.62 3.42
N ARG A 80 -16.68 36.84 4.66
CA ARG A 80 -17.85 37.68 4.97
C ARG A 80 -17.60 39.16 4.71
N ALA A 81 -16.42 39.67 5.06
CA ALA A 81 -16.07 41.07 4.83
C ALA A 81 -16.07 41.44 3.33
N TYR A 82 -15.70 40.49 2.46
CA TYR A 82 -15.67 40.69 1.01
C TYR A 82 -16.94 40.21 0.28
N GLY A 83 -17.90 39.59 0.97
CA GLY A 83 -19.16 39.12 0.37
C GLY A 83 -18.97 38.06 -0.72
N ILE A 84 -17.98 37.17 -0.56
CA ILE A 84 -17.59 36.16 -1.57
C ILE A 84 -18.07 34.73 -1.22
N GLU A 85 -19.08 34.58 -0.36
CA GLU A 85 -19.56 33.30 0.15
C GLU A 85 -19.95 32.32 -0.96
N ASP A 86 -20.64 32.78 -2.00
CA ASP A 86 -21.10 31.91 -3.09
C ASP A 86 -19.93 31.37 -3.92
N ARG A 87 -18.90 32.19 -4.15
CA ARG A 87 -17.67 31.74 -4.84
C ARG A 87 -16.96 30.65 -4.05
N ILE A 88 -16.86 30.83 -2.73
CA ILE A 88 -16.23 29.87 -1.83
C ILE A 88 -17.07 28.59 -1.72
N ARG A 89 -18.39 28.72 -1.65
CA ARG A 89 -19.32 27.59 -1.66
C ARG A 89 -19.15 26.73 -2.91
N ASN A 90 -19.05 27.33 -4.09
CA ASN A 90 -18.82 26.61 -5.34
C ASN A 90 -17.47 25.87 -5.31
N ARG A 91 -16.39 26.55 -4.88
CA ARG A 91 -15.05 25.94 -4.77
C ARG A 91 -15.04 24.74 -3.81
N LEU A 92 -15.72 24.86 -2.68
CA LEU A 92 -15.86 23.76 -1.72
C LEU A 92 -16.73 22.62 -2.31
N GLY A 93 -17.83 22.96 -2.98
CA GLY A 93 -18.69 22.00 -3.68
C GLY A 93 -17.93 21.18 -4.72
N ASP A 94 -17.09 21.84 -5.53
CA ASP A 94 -16.23 21.18 -6.52
C ASP A 94 -15.25 20.21 -5.86
N ALA A 95 -14.64 20.59 -4.72
CA ALA A 95 -13.73 19.72 -3.99
C ALA A 95 -14.44 18.49 -3.40
N ILE A 96 -15.65 18.68 -2.88
CA ILE A 96 -16.50 17.58 -2.37
C ILE A 96 -16.89 16.64 -3.51
N GLU A 97 -17.32 17.16 -4.65
CA GLU A 97 -17.74 16.33 -5.79
C GLU A 97 -16.57 15.57 -6.40
N GLN A 98 -15.39 16.17 -6.47
CA GLN A 98 -14.17 15.49 -6.87
C GLN A 98 -13.78 14.35 -5.91
N HIS A 99 -13.94 14.55 -4.59
CA HIS A 99 -13.75 13.47 -3.62
C HIS A 99 -14.81 12.37 -3.79
N ARG A 100 -16.09 12.74 -3.88
CA ARG A 100 -17.20 11.80 -4.07
C ARG A 100 -17.03 10.96 -5.33
N SER A 101 -16.81 11.58 -6.48
CA SER A 101 -16.67 10.89 -7.77
C SER A 101 -15.46 9.95 -7.80
N SER A 102 -14.33 10.35 -7.22
CA SER A 102 -13.17 9.46 -7.07
C SER A 102 -13.48 8.28 -6.14
N GLY A 103 -14.19 8.50 -5.03
CA GLY A 103 -14.61 7.46 -4.10
C GLY A 103 -15.56 6.45 -4.73
N VAL A 104 -16.56 6.91 -5.48
CA VAL A 104 -17.49 6.05 -6.23
C VAL A 104 -16.74 5.21 -7.26
N ARG A 105 -15.78 5.80 -8.00
CA ARG A 105 -14.99 5.09 -9.00
C ARG A 105 -14.09 4.02 -8.37
N ALA A 106 -13.43 4.33 -7.25
CA ALA A 106 -12.63 3.36 -6.51
C ALA A 106 -13.49 2.24 -5.92
N GLY A 107 -14.65 2.57 -5.35
CA GLY A 107 -15.61 1.61 -4.83
C GLY A 107 -16.14 0.67 -5.92
N ALA A 108 -16.52 1.19 -7.08
CA ALA A 108 -16.98 0.38 -8.22
C ALA A 108 -15.88 -0.59 -8.71
N LEU A 109 -14.62 -0.14 -8.75
CA LEU A 109 -13.48 -0.99 -9.07
C LEU A 109 -13.26 -2.08 -8.02
N SER A 110 -13.43 -1.74 -6.73
CA SER A 110 -13.32 -2.71 -5.62
C SER A 110 -14.42 -3.78 -5.70
N SER A 111 -15.66 -3.38 -5.98
CA SER A 111 -16.76 -4.34 -6.18
C SER A 111 -16.50 -5.24 -7.39
N SER A 112 -15.95 -4.69 -8.48
CA SER A 112 -15.57 -5.47 -9.66
C SER A 112 -14.46 -6.47 -9.36
N PHE A 113 -13.49 -6.11 -8.51
CA PHE A 113 -12.44 -7.03 -8.06
C PHE A 113 -13.00 -8.21 -7.26
N SER A 114 -13.87 -7.95 -6.28
CA SER A 114 -14.55 -9.01 -5.53
C SER A 114 -15.33 -9.94 -6.45
N GLY A 115 -16.11 -9.38 -7.37
CA GLY A 115 -16.86 -10.17 -8.35
C GLY A 115 -15.96 -10.99 -9.29
N ALA A 116 -14.82 -10.44 -9.72
CA ALA A 116 -13.85 -11.18 -10.52
C ALA A 116 -13.25 -12.38 -9.78
N GLY A 117 -13.00 -12.23 -8.47
CA GLY A 117 -12.52 -13.33 -7.61
C GLY A 117 -13.53 -14.47 -7.48
N GLU A 118 -14.81 -14.15 -7.33
CA GLU A 118 -15.90 -15.14 -7.31
C GLU A 118 -16.05 -15.85 -8.67
N LEU A 119 -16.04 -15.09 -9.76
CA LEU A 119 -16.11 -15.66 -11.12
C LEU A 119 -14.93 -16.60 -11.39
N LEU A 120 -13.73 -16.21 -10.98
CA LEU A 120 -12.55 -17.03 -11.17
C LEU A 120 -12.61 -18.32 -10.34
N SER A 121 -13.10 -18.23 -9.10
CA SER A 121 -13.34 -19.42 -8.27
C SER A 121 -14.37 -20.35 -8.89
N ALA A 122 -15.45 -19.81 -9.44
CA ALA A 122 -16.47 -20.57 -10.17
C ALA A 122 -15.88 -21.25 -11.43
N LEU A 123 -14.98 -20.58 -12.16
CA LEU A 123 -14.28 -21.15 -13.31
C LEU A 123 -13.38 -22.32 -12.93
N VAL A 124 -12.65 -22.24 -11.81
CA VAL A 124 -11.84 -23.37 -11.33
C VAL A 124 -12.73 -24.57 -10.97
N VAL A 125 -13.82 -24.32 -10.25
CA VAL A 125 -14.81 -25.36 -9.93
C VAL A 125 -15.39 -26.00 -11.19
N ALA A 126 -15.79 -25.18 -12.18
CA ALA A 126 -16.32 -25.66 -13.45
C ALA A 126 -15.29 -26.49 -14.23
N ALA A 127 -14.04 -26.04 -14.29
CA ALA A 127 -12.96 -26.76 -14.97
C ALA A 127 -12.71 -28.13 -14.33
N VAL A 128 -12.70 -28.20 -12.99
CA VAL A 128 -12.57 -29.45 -12.24
C VAL A 128 -13.77 -30.35 -12.43
N LEU A 129 -15.00 -29.80 -12.49
CA LEU A 129 -16.21 -30.58 -12.75
C LEU A 129 -16.17 -31.21 -14.14
N VAL A 130 -15.87 -30.42 -15.17
CA VAL A 130 -15.78 -30.91 -16.56
C VAL A 130 -14.68 -31.96 -16.70
N ALA A 131 -13.46 -31.65 -16.25
CA ALA A 131 -12.34 -32.59 -16.32
C ALA A 131 -12.62 -33.85 -15.49
N GLY A 132 -13.16 -33.68 -14.28
CA GLY A 132 -13.49 -34.75 -13.35
C GLY A 132 -14.57 -35.68 -13.89
N THR A 133 -15.62 -35.14 -14.52
CA THR A 133 -16.66 -35.95 -15.17
C THR A 133 -16.08 -36.78 -16.32
N VAL A 134 -15.24 -36.19 -17.18
CA VAL A 134 -14.59 -36.91 -18.28
C VAL A 134 -13.71 -38.05 -17.75
N LEU A 135 -12.88 -37.77 -16.74
CA LEU A 135 -12.01 -38.78 -16.11
C LEU A 135 -12.81 -39.86 -15.36
N ALA A 136 -13.95 -39.51 -14.75
CA ALA A 136 -14.79 -40.44 -14.02
C ALA A 136 -15.52 -41.40 -14.96
N VAL A 137 -16.04 -40.90 -16.08
CA VAL A 137 -16.63 -41.75 -17.14
C VAL A 137 -15.59 -42.70 -17.74
N GLY A 138 -14.33 -42.23 -17.87
CA GLY A 138 -13.20 -43.06 -18.28
C GLY A 138 -12.69 -44.05 -17.22
N GLY A 139 -13.31 -44.11 -16.02
CA GLY A 139 -12.90 -44.98 -14.92
C GLY A 139 -11.57 -44.62 -14.26
N SER A 140 -10.98 -43.47 -14.62
CA SER A 140 -9.66 -43.03 -14.14
C SER A 140 -9.72 -42.44 -12.73
N VAL A 141 -10.88 -41.92 -12.32
CA VAL A 141 -11.16 -41.36 -10.99
C VAL A 141 -12.56 -41.77 -10.54
N SER A 142 -12.78 -41.83 -9.23
CA SER A 142 -14.10 -42.09 -8.67
C SER A 142 -14.95 -40.81 -8.62
N VAL A 143 -16.27 -40.94 -8.53
CA VAL A 143 -17.17 -39.81 -8.26
C VAL A 143 -16.81 -39.14 -6.92
N GLY A 144 -16.42 -39.93 -5.92
CA GLY A 144 -15.94 -39.42 -4.63
C GLY A 144 -14.68 -38.56 -4.76
N THR A 145 -13.79 -38.89 -5.70
CA THR A 145 -12.59 -38.07 -6.01
C THR A 145 -13.00 -36.71 -6.56
N VAL A 146 -13.97 -36.66 -7.50
CA VAL A 146 -14.46 -35.40 -8.07
C VAL A 146 -15.10 -34.54 -6.99
N VAL A 147 -15.96 -35.13 -6.15
CA VAL A 147 -16.60 -34.43 -5.03
C VAL A 147 -15.55 -33.91 -4.03
N ALA A 148 -14.54 -34.71 -3.68
CA ALA A 148 -13.44 -34.28 -2.82
C ALA A 148 -12.68 -33.08 -3.42
N PHE A 149 -12.46 -33.08 -4.74
CA PHE A 149 -11.81 -31.98 -5.43
C PHE A 149 -12.60 -30.67 -5.37
N LEU A 150 -13.93 -30.69 -5.36
CA LEU A 150 -14.73 -29.48 -5.18
C LEU A 150 -14.43 -28.78 -3.85
N PHE A 151 -14.21 -29.55 -2.78
CA PHE A 151 -13.81 -29.03 -1.46
C PHE A 151 -12.34 -28.60 -1.45
N LEU A 152 -11.45 -29.42 -2.02
CA LEU A 152 -10.01 -29.12 -2.08
C LEU A 152 -9.74 -27.83 -2.85
N VAL A 153 -10.48 -27.57 -3.94
CA VAL A 153 -10.37 -26.32 -4.70
C VAL A 153 -10.64 -25.11 -3.81
N GLN A 154 -11.73 -25.13 -3.03
CA GLN A 154 -12.03 -24.01 -2.12
C GLN A 154 -10.94 -23.87 -1.05
N LEU A 155 -10.46 -24.99 -0.50
CA LEU A 155 -9.39 -25.01 0.50
C LEU A 155 -8.05 -24.47 -0.04
N PHE A 156 -7.81 -24.60 -1.34
CA PHE A 156 -6.57 -24.20 -2.02
C PHE A 156 -6.62 -22.76 -2.57
N VAL A 157 -7.72 -22.37 -3.22
CA VAL A 157 -7.83 -21.07 -3.90
C VAL A 157 -7.70 -19.92 -2.91
N GLN A 158 -8.41 -19.98 -1.78
CA GLN A 158 -8.39 -18.90 -0.77
C GLN A 158 -6.95 -18.60 -0.26
N PRO A 159 -6.18 -19.57 0.26
CA PRO A 159 -4.83 -19.28 0.71
C PRO A 159 -3.87 -18.88 -0.42
N VAL A 160 -4.08 -19.34 -1.66
CA VAL A 160 -3.30 -18.86 -2.82
C VAL A 160 -3.53 -17.35 -3.06
N GLN A 161 -4.77 -16.87 -2.92
CA GLN A 161 -5.05 -15.43 -3.04
C GLN A 161 -4.34 -14.63 -1.92
N MET A 162 -4.41 -15.13 -0.68
CA MET A 162 -3.73 -14.52 0.49
C MET A 162 -2.21 -14.49 0.34
N LEU A 163 -1.60 -15.53 -0.23
CA LEU A 163 -0.16 -15.56 -0.51
C LEU A 163 0.25 -14.47 -1.50
N GLY A 164 -0.58 -14.21 -2.52
CA GLY A 164 -0.36 -13.11 -3.46
C GLY A 164 -0.36 -11.74 -2.77
N GLU A 165 -1.29 -11.50 -1.86
CA GLU A 165 -1.34 -10.28 -1.04
C GLU A 165 -0.12 -10.15 -0.12
N ALA A 166 0.26 -11.24 0.54
CA ALA A 166 1.38 -11.25 1.46
C ALA A 166 2.73 -10.91 0.78
N ILE A 167 2.93 -11.34 -0.47
CA ILE A 167 4.13 -10.97 -1.24
C ILE A 167 4.20 -9.44 -1.44
N ASN A 168 3.07 -8.80 -1.77
CA ASN A 168 3.01 -7.35 -1.94
C ASN A 168 3.23 -6.61 -0.61
N GLU A 169 2.65 -7.11 0.49
CA GLU A 169 2.86 -6.55 1.82
C GLU A 169 4.33 -6.67 2.25
N ALA A 170 4.95 -7.84 2.00
CA ALA A 170 6.37 -8.05 2.27
C ALA A 170 7.26 -7.07 1.48
N GLN A 171 6.97 -6.83 0.20
CA GLN A 171 7.71 -5.83 -0.60
C GLN A 171 7.56 -4.42 -0.02
N THR A 172 6.36 -4.05 0.41
CA THR A 172 6.09 -2.75 1.04
C THR A 172 6.83 -2.62 2.37
N ALA A 173 6.83 -3.68 3.19
CA ALA A 173 7.55 -3.73 4.44
C ALA A 173 9.07 -3.59 4.25
N VAL A 174 9.63 -4.27 3.23
CA VAL A 174 11.06 -4.14 2.88
C VAL A 174 11.40 -2.72 2.43
N ALA A 175 10.55 -2.06 1.65
CA ALA A 175 10.76 -0.66 1.26
C ALA A 175 10.70 0.30 2.45
N GLY A 176 9.77 0.09 3.37
CA GLY A 176 9.68 0.84 4.63
C GLY A 176 10.89 0.61 5.53
N TRP A 177 11.33 -0.64 5.67
CA TRP A 177 12.52 -1.02 6.42
C TRP A 177 13.78 -0.33 5.89
N ARG A 178 13.96 -0.30 4.55
CA ARG A 178 15.06 0.44 3.92
C ARG A 178 15.05 1.92 4.31
N ARG A 179 13.91 2.60 4.24
CA ARG A 179 13.81 4.01 4.66
C ARG A 179 14.15 4.22 6.13
N VAL A 180 13.80 3.27 7.01
CA VAL A 180 14.16 3.35 8.44
C VAL A 180 15.67 3.22 8.61
N LEU A 181 16.30 2.26 7.91
CA LEU A 181 17.76 2.13 7.91
C LEU A 181 18.43 3.38 7.35
N ASP A 182 17.93 3.92 6.23
CA ASP A 182 18.44 5.16 5.65
C ASP A 182 18.41 6.33 6.64
N VAL A 183 17.39 6.41 7.50
CA VAL A 183 17.28 7.44 8.55
C VAL A 183 18.23 7.16 9.71
N LEU A 184 18.40 5.90 10.11
CA LEU A 184 19.33 5.50 11.17
C LEU A 184 20.79 5.71 10.78
N ASP A 185 21.10 5.59 9.49
CA ASP A 185 22.43 5.79 8.92
C ASP A 185 22.74 7.27 8.61
N ILE A 186 21.82 8.21 8.90
CA ILE A 186 22.09 9.65 8.76
C ILE A 186 23.18 10.05 9.76
N ALA A 187 24.34 10.43 9.23
CA ALA A 187 25.40 11.04 10.03
C ALA A 187 24.91 12.38 10.63
N PRO A 188 25.05 12.62 11.95
CA PRO A 188 24.72 13.90 12.55
C PRO A 188 25.56 15.03 11.95
N ASP A 189 24.90 16.10 11.50
CA ASP A 189 25.56 17.27 10.89
C ASP A 189 26.40 18.06 11.92
N VAL A 190 25.99 17.98 13.20
CA VAL A 190 26.75 18.44 14.36
C VAL A 190 26.94 17.23 15.27
N ALA A 191 28.09 16.59 15.18
CA ALA A 191 28.43 15.46 16.03
C ALA A 191 28.65 15.95 17.47
N ASP A 192 28.17 15.16 18.44
CA ASP A 192 28.56 15.36 19.85
C ASP A 192 30.09 15.26 19.92
N PRO A 193 30.79 16.31 20.40
CA PRO A 193 32.24 16.30 20.51
C PRO A 193 32.75 15.22 21.48
N GLY A 194 31.87 14.56 22.25
CA GLY A 194 32.20 13.47 23.15
C GLY A 194 33.27 13.91 24.16
N PRO A 195 34.33 13.12 24.40
CA PRO A 195 35.36 13.48 25.36
C PRO A 195 36.20 14.71 24.96
N SER A 196 36.05 15.23 23.74
CA SER A 196 36.68 16.48 23.30
C SER A 196 35.78 17.72 23.51
N GLY A 197 34.55 17.52 23.98
CA GLY A 197 33.64 18.59 24.37
C GLY A 197 34.08 19.27 25.67
N VAL A 198 33.73 20.55 25.81
CA VAL A 198 33.99 21.31 27.04
C VAL A 198 32.64 21.62 27.68
N ASP A 199 32.47 21.22 28.94
CA ASP A 199 31.30 21.57 29.73
C ASP A 199 31.27 23.09 29.97
N LEU A 200 30.13 23.70 29.66
CA LEU A 200 29.93 25.12 29.90
C LEU A 200 29.80 25.40 31.41
N PRO A 201 30.49 26.41 31.95
CA PRO A 201 30.39 26.76 33.36
C PRO A 201 28.98 27.22 33.72
N ALA A 202 28.53 26.93 34.95
CA ALA A 202 27.19 27.29 35.47
C ALA A 202 27.03 28.79 35.79
N VAL A 203 27.74 29.66 35.08
CA VAL A 203 27.77 31.11 35.26
C VAL A 203 27.25 31.76 33.98
N ALA A 204 26.75 33.00 34.08
CA ALA A 204 26.31 33.75 32.89
C ALA A 204 27.46 33.86 31.87
N VAL A 205 27.27 33.22 30.71
CA VAL A 205 28.24 33.22 29.60
C VAL A 205 27.82 34.30 28.60
N GLY A 206 28.75 35.19 28.25
CA GLY A 206 28.54 36.15 27.17
C GLY A 206 28.74 35.48 25.80
N ALA A 207 27.90 35.81 24.83
CA ALA A 207 28.07 35.40 23.44
C ALA A 207 28.39 36.63 22.57
N THR A 208 29.40 36.51 21.71
CA THR A 208 29.79 37.55 20.76
C THR A 208 29.80 36.95 19.36
N PHE A 209 29.19 37.65 18.41
CA PHE A 209 29.16 37.25 17.00
C PHE A 209 30.05 38.21 16.22
N GLU A 210 31.11 37.71 15.60
CA GLU A 210 32.05 38.53 14.82
C GLU A 210 32.12 37.99 13.38
N GLY A 211 31.75 38.82 12.39
CA GLY A 211 31.88 38.49 10.96
C GLY A 211 31.06 37.28 10.48
N VAL A 212 29.96 36.93 11.15
CA VAL A 212 29.19 35.71 10.84
C VAL A 212 28.23 35.95 9.67
N GLY A 213 28.46 35.26 8.55
CA GLY A 213 27.50 35.13 7.46
C GLY A 213 26.81 33.76 7.51
N PHE A 214 25.49 33.73 7.55
CA PHE A 214 24.72 32.49 7.54
C PHE A 214 23.55 32.58 6.57
N ARG A 215 23.33 31.51 5.84
CA ARG A 215 22.15 31.30 5.01
C ARG A 215 21.68 29.87 5.20
N TYR A 216 20.36 29.67 5.20
CA TYR A 216 19.82 28.32 5.10
C TYR A 216 20.15 27.70 3.73
N PRO A 217 20.54 26.42 3.68
CA PRO A 217 20.79 25.73 2.42
C PRO A 217 19.57 25.78 1.49
N ARG A 218 19.81 25.97 0.18
CA ARG A 218 18.75 25.91 -0.84
C ARG A 218 18.49 24.45 -1.23
N PRO A 219 17.36 24.12 -1.87
CA PRO A 219 17.07 22.75 -2.28
C PRO A 219 18.21 22.18 -3.14
N GLY A 220 18.85 21.10 -2.67
CA GLY A 220 19.98 20.42 -3.33
C GLY A 220 21.38 20.80 -2.83
N GLU A 221 21.50 21.72 -1.87
CA GLU A 221 22.77 22.18 -1.29
C GLU A 221 22.97 21.60 0.12
N THR A 222 24.20 21.24 0.50
CA THR A 222 24.50 20.76 1.86
C THR A 222 24.71 21.91 2.84
N ALA A 223 24.47 21.70 4.15
CA ALA A 223 24.60 22.75 5.17
C ALA A 223 26.02 23.37 5.24
N ARG A 224 27.05 22.58 4.89
CA ARG A 224 28.44 23.03 4.76
C ARG A 224 28.67 24.03 3.63
N GLU A 225 27.97 23.90 2.50
CA GLU A 225 28.09 24.84 1.36
C GLU A 225 27.43 26.19 1.66
N ALA A 226 26.37 26.19 2.48
CA ALA A 226 25.64 27.41 2.84
C ALA A 226 26.38 28.30 3.86
N SER A 227 27.35 27.74 4.59
CA SER A 227 28.13 28.43 5.64
C SER A 227 29.36 29.20 5.11
N GLY A 228 29.70 29.10 3.81
CA GLY A 228 30.94 29.65 3.25
C GLY A 228 30.80 30.97 2.49
N THR A 229 29.58 31.46 2.27
CA THR A 229 29.34 32.66 1.46
C THR A 229 28.78 33.78 2.34
N PRO A 230 29.44 34.96 2.44
CA PRO A 230 28.90 36.08 3.20
C PRO A 230 27.63 36.59 2.52
N ALA A 231 26.49 36.14 3.02
CA ALA A 231 25.20 36.73 2.71
C ALA A 231 24.98 37.87 3.71
N LEU A 232 25.21 39.11 3.28
CA LEU A 232 24.56 40.36 3.67
C LEU A 232 25.50 41.56 3.41
N LEU A 233 25.57 41.97 2.14
CA LEU A 233 25.74 43.36 1.73
C LEU A 233 24.64 43.60 0.70
N ASP A 234 23.46 44.03 1.18
CA ASP A 234 22.46 44.83 0.44
C ASP A 234 21.16 44.88 1.26
N ILE A 235 21.12 45.78 2.24
CA ILE A 235 19.94 46.58 2.61
C ILE A 235 20.45 47.98 2.95
#